data_AF-A0A957V3K1-F1
#
_entry.id   AF-A0A957V3K1-F1
#
_cell.length_a   1.000
_cell.length_b   1.000
_cell.length_c   1.000
_cell.angle_alpha   90.00
_cell.angle_beta   90.00
_cell.angle_gamma   90.00
#
_symmetry.space_group_name_H-M   'P 1'
#
loop_
_entity.id
_entity.type
_entity.pdbx_description
1 polymer ?
#
loop_
_entity_poly.entity_id
_entity_poly.type
_entity_poly.pdbx_seq_one_letter_code
_entity_poly.pdbx_strand_id
1 'polypeptide(L)'
;MSTKVLLDHNPLAPSNAAPVDFGAAFRTRPAWIIPEQPQPLPDVTAYRLQFDLPEAALIRVHVSADERYLFYVDGQVAGRGPERGSDRAWFYESYDLSLSSGAHTFVALVWQLGEIAPRAQVGLAGGFLLEAEGEHGALLSTRSAEWMCNAVDGLTFDMPAGTRHVAWFVEPIQTTDGSSYPWGIERGEGDGWQKVNARREDVAFPFGINAPHALRPAMLPEQLARPYQGGRVRFVSATAWDDPQLIVVDAGDALPGEVAGWQALL
;
A
#
# COMPACT_ATOMS: atom_id res chain seq x y z
N MET A 1 -17.21 -6.56 2.09
CA MET A 1 -16.51 -7.40 1.07
C MET A 1 -15.93 -6.47 0.02
N SER A 2 -14.70 -6.73 -0.45
CA SER A 2 -14.04 -5.95 -1.52
C SER A 2 -13.99 -6.78 -2.80
N THR A 3 -14.13 -6.14 -3.96
CA THR A 3 -13.94 -6.78 -5.27
C THR A 3 -13.24 -5.81 -6.20
N LYS A 4 -12.11 -6.23 -6.79
CA LYS A 4 -11.40 -5.42 -7.80
C LYS A 4 -12.23 -5.29 -9.08
N VAL A 5 -12.30 -4.08 -9.62
CA VAL A 5 -13.01 -3.73 -10.85
C VAL A 5 -12.03 -3.18 -11.88
N LEU A 6 -12.15 -3.62 -13.13
CA LEU A 6 -11.42 -3.04 -14.26
C LEU A 6 -12.30 -2.01 -14.96
N LEU A 7 -11.73 -0.83 -15.23
CA LEU A 7 -12.44 0.26 -15.88
C LEU A 7 -12.03 0.38 -17.35
N ASP A 8 -12.99 0.73 -18.21
CA ASP A 8 -12.79 1.04 -19.63
C ASP A 8 -12.64 2.55 -19.90
N HIS A 9 -12.76 3.36 -18.85
CA HIS A 9 -12.62 4.82 -18.85
C HIS A 9 -11.81 5.28 -17.63
N ASN A 10 -11.37 6.54 -17.63
CA ASN A 10 -10.56 7.10 -16.55
C ASN A 10 -11.35 8.17 -15.76
N PRO A 11 -12.05 7.81 -14.66
CA PRO A 11 -12.78 8.78 -13.83
C PRO A 11 -11.88 9.83 -13.17
N LEU A 12 -10.59 9.53 -12.98
CA LEU A 12 -9.62 10.45 -12.39
C LEU A 12 -8.85 11.28 -13.43
N ALA A 13 -9.23 11.20 -14.72
CA ALA A 13 -8.60 12.03 -15.74
C ALA A 13 -8.88 13.52 -15.46
N PRO A 14 -7.86 14.40 -15.56
CA PRO A 14 -8.10 15.83 -15.46
C PRO A 14 -9.05 16.28 -16.56
N SER A 15 -10.04 17.08 -16.20
CA SER A 15 -10.92 17.71 -17.18
C SER A 15 -10.20 18.86 -17.89
N ASN A 16 -10.22 18.83 -19.22
CA ASN A 16 -9.73 19.95 -20.06
C ASN A 16 -10.80 21.05 -20.24
N ALA A 17 -12.01 20.88 -19.70
CA ALA A 17 -13.02 21.92 -19.75
C ALA A 17 -12.65 23.06 -18.79
N ALA A 18 -12.76 24.30 -19.27
CA ALA A 18 -12.57 25.47 -18.41
C ALA A 18 -13.72 25.53 -17.38
N PRO A 19 -13.45 25.42 -16.07
CA PRO A 19 -14.48 25.52 -15.06
C PRO A 19 -14.98 26.97 -14.93
N VAL A 20 -16.25 27.12 -14.57
CA VAL A 20 -16.83 28.45 -14.26
C VAL A 20 -16.16 29.04 -13.02
N ASP A 21 -15.84 28.20 -12.03
CA ASP A 21 -15.08 28.56 -10.83
C ASP A 21 -13.84 27.66 -10.71
N PHE A 22 -12.68 28.24 -11.00
CA PHE A 22 -11.40 27.54 -10.91
C PHE A 22 -11.03 27.15 -9.48
N GLY A 23 -11.41 27.94 -8.47
CA GLY A 23 -11.10 27.65 -7.07
C GLY A 23 -11.93 26.48 -6.55
N ALA A 24 -13.22 26.43 -6.89
CA ALA A 24 -14.08 25.29 -6.58
C ALA A 24 -13.63 24.03 -7.32
N ALA A 25 -13.38 24.13 -8.63
CA ALA A 25 -12.89 23.01 -9.42
C ALA A 25 -11.49 22.52 -8.97
N PHE A 26 -10.67 23.41 -8.40
CA PHE A 26 -9.40 23.01 -7.83
C PHE A 26 -9.57 22.05 -6.63
N ARG A 27 -10.59 22.29 -5.81
CA ARG A 27 -10.88 21.50 -4.60
C ARG A 27 -11.49 20.13 -4.87
N THR A 28 -12.10 19.93 -6.04
CA THR A 28 -12.68 18.64 -6.45
C THR A 28 -11.67 17.66 -7.02
N ARG A 29 -10.44 18.12 -7.30
CA ARG A 29 -9.39 17.29 -7.89
C ARG A 29 -8.78 16.32 -6.88
N PRO A 30 -8.30 15.14 -7.34
CA PRO A 30 -7.60 14.19 -6.49
C PRO A 30 -6.43 14.85 -5.76
N ALA A 31 -6.21 14.47 -4.51
CA ALA A 31 -5.07 14.96 -3.75
C ALA A 31 -4.34 13.80 -3.10
N TRP A 32 -3.04 13.73 -3.36
CA TRP A 32 -2.16 12.80 -2.68
C TRP A 32 -1.94 13.27 -1.25
N ILE A 33 -1.97 12.36 -0.29
CA ILE A 33 -1.63 12.68 1.10
C ILE A 33 -0.26 12.12 1.46
N ILE A 34 0.46 12.89 2.27
CA ILE A 34 1.80 12.59 2.78
C ILE A 34 1.91 12.98 4.25
N PRO A 35 2.85 12.43 5.03
CA PRO A 35 3.10 12.88 6.38
C PRO A 35 3.47 14.37 6.41
N GLU A 36 3.06 15.10 7.45
CA GLU A 36 3.52 16.48 7.65
C GLU A 36 5.05 16.57 7.79
N GLN A 37 5.64 15.54 8.38
CA GLN A 37 7.07 15.37 8.55
C GLN A 37 7.48 14.03 7.92
N PRO A 38 7.94 14.03 6.65
CA PRO A 38 8.32 12.80 5.97
C PRO A 38 9.55 12.17 6.64
N GLN A 39 9.56 10.83 6.70
CA GLN A 39 10.69 10.07 7.20
C GLN A 39 11.76 9.87 6.11
N PRO A 40 13.03 9.62 6.47
CA PRO A 40 14.02 9.19 5.51
C PRO A 40 13.62 7.86 4.85
N LEU A 41 13.79 7.77 3.53
CA LEU A 41 13.56 6.54 2.79
C LEU A 41 14.74 5.56 3.00
N PRO A 42 14.50 4.23 2.96
CA PRO A 42 13.21 3.56 2.75
C PRO A 42 12.29 3.66 3.97
N ASP A 43 11.00 3.86 3.73
CA ASP A 43 9.98 3.91 4.79
C ASP A 43 8.72 3.11 4.45
N VAL A 44 7.93 2.87 5.50
CA VAL A 44 6.54 2.43 5.38
C VAL A 44 5.68 3.35 6.25
N THR A 45 4.67 3.96 5.63
CA THR A 45 3.71 4.83 6.31
C THR A 45 2.33 4.19 6.28
N ALA A 46 1.68 4.09 7.44
CA ALA A 46 0.26 3.76 7.53
C ALA A 46 -0.58 5.03 7.38
N TYR A 47 -1.63 4.99 6.57
CA TYR A 47 -2.66 6.02 6.48
C TYR A 47 -3.98 5.45 6.97
N ARG A 48 -4.72 6.19 7.81
CA ARG A 48 -5.99 5.75 8.40
C ARG A 48 -7.08 6.77 8.18
N LEU A 49 -8.27 6.27 7.88
CA LEU A 49 -9.52 7.01 7.97
C LEU A 49 -10.51 6.23 8.82
N GLN A 50 -11.18 6.93 9.74
CA GLN A 50 -12.28 6.39 10.53
C GLN A 50 -13.53 7.23 10.23
N PHE A 51 -14.64 6.55 9.99
CA PHE A 51 -15.88 7.22 9.60
C PHE A 51 -17.10 6.38 9.97
N ASP A 52 -18.25 7.03 10.09
CA ASP A 52 -19.55 6.38 10.27
C ASP A 52 -20.34 6.46 8.97
N LEU A 53 -20.89 5.33 8.54
CA LEU A 53 -21.77 5.24 7.39
C LEU A 53 -23.23 5.13 7.87
N PRO A 54 -24.12 6.07 7.51
CA PRO A 54 -25.49 6.07 8.04
C PRO A 54 -26.33 4.89 7.56
N GLU A 55 -26.08 4.42 6.34
CA GLU A 55 -26.80 3.32 5.70
C GLU A 55 -25.80 2.41 4.96
N ALA A 56 -26.13 1.13 4.83
CA ALA A 56 -25.28 0.21 4.07
C ALA A 56 -25.15 0.68 2.60
N ALA A 57 -23.95 0.60 2.04
CA ALA A 57 -23.68 1.09 0.69
C ALA A 57 -22.68 0.20 -0.07
N LEU A 58 -22.80 0.23 -1.39
CA LEU A 58 -21.77 -0.26 -2.32
C LEU A 58 -21.00 0.95 -2.84
N ILE A 59 -19.75 1.08 -2.41
CA ILE A 59 -18.94 2.27 -2.70
C ILE A 59 -17.78 1.88 -3.60
N ARG A 60 -17.69 2.51 -4.76
CA ARG A 60 -16.51 2.40 -5.62
C ARG A 60 -15.42 3.36 -5.15
N VAL A 61 -14.23 2.83 -4.94
CA VAL A 61 -13.03 3.61 -4.61
C VAL A 61 -11.91 3.32 -5.59
N HIS A 62 -11.09 4.33 -5.83
CA HIS A 62 -9.88 4.27 -6.63
C HIS A 62 -8.67 4.49 -5.73
N VAL A 63 -7.73 3.54 -5.70
CA VAL A 63 -6.63 3.52 -4.74
C VAL A 63 -5.30 3.46 -5.46
N SER A 64 -4.40 4.38 -5.13
CA SER A 64 -3.02 4.40 -5.62
C SER A 64 -2.05 4.75 -4.49
N ALA A 65 -0.79 4.45 -4.73
CA ALA A 65 0.32 4.86 -3.90
C ALA A 65 1.55 5.10 -4.76
N ASP A 66 2.45 5.92 -4.24
CA ASP A 66 3.83 5.97 -4.70
C ASP A 66 4.70 5.53 -3.51
N GLU A 67 5.17 4.27 -3.45
CA GLU A 67 5.33 3.32 -4.57
C GLU A 67 4.35 2.12 -4.58
N ARG A 68 4.02 1.55 -3.41
CA ARG A 68 3.14 0.38 -3.27
C ARG A 68 2.29 0.48 -2.01
N TYR A 69 1.08 -0.06 -2.05
CA TYR A 69 0.22 -0.16 -0.89
C TYR A 69 -0.32 -1.55 -0.63
N LEU A 70 -0.69 -1.77 0.63
CA LEU A 70 -1.61 -2.80 1.08
C LEU A 70 -2.78 -2.13 1.80
N PHE A 71 -4.00 -2.31 1.28
CA PHE A 71 -5.20 -1.61 1.71
C PHE A 71 -6.11 -2.54 2.50
N TYR A 72 -6.61 -2.04 3.62
CA TYR A 72 -7.44 -2.74 4.59
C TYR A 72 -8.75 -2.00 4.80
N VAL A 73 -9.81 -2.79 4.94
CA VAL A 73 -11.13 -2.35 5.39
C VAL A 73 -11.49 -3.17 6.62
N ASP A 74 -11.64 -2.51 7.77
CA ASP A 74 -11.93 -3.13 9.07
C ASP A 74 -10.95 -4.25 9.43
N GLY A 75 -9.65 -4.04 9.17
CA GLY A 75 -8.59 -5.02 9.42
C GLY A 75 -8.49 -6.15 8.39
N GLN A 76 -9.39 -6.23 7.41
CA GLN A 76 -9.34 -7.23 6.35
C GLN A 76 -8.69 -6.66 5.11
N VAL A 77 -7.79 -7.44 4.47
CA VAL A 77 -7.15 -7.04 3.21
C VAL A 77 -8.23 -6.84 2.15
N ALA A 78 -8.33 -5.62 1.63
CA ALA A 78 -9.25 -5.23 0.58
C ALA A 78 -8.57 -5.14 -0.80
N GLY A 79 -7.26 -4.90 -0.84
CA GLY A 79 -6.52 -4.78 -2.08
C GLY A 79 -5.02 -4.53 -1.90
N ARG A 80 -4.26 -4.72 -2.97
CA ARG A 80 -2.83 -4.41 -3.07
C ARG A 80 -2.55 -3.74 -4.41
N GLY A 81 -1.60 -2.83 -4.44
CA GLY A 81 -1.29 -2.12 -5.68
C GLY A 81 -0.27 -1.01 -5.48
N PRO A 82 -0.28 0.01 -6.36
CA PRO A 82 -0.88 -0.08 -7.69
C PRO A 82 -0.08 -1.02 -8.61
N GLU A 83 -0.67 -1.42 -9.74
CA GLU A 83 0.05 -1.96 -10.90
C GLU A 83 1.30 -1.11 -11.20
N ARG A 84 2.39 -1.76 -11.62
CA ARG A 84 3.64 -1.05 -11.95
C ARG A 84 3.41 -0.14 -13.15
N GLY A 85 3.79 1.12 -13.00
CA GLY A 85 3.62 2.14 -14.04
C GLY A 85 4.93 2.80 -14.46
N SER A 86 4.79 3.97 -15.07
CA SER A 86 5.88 4.90 -15.37
C SER A 86 5.46 6.33 -15.06
N ASP A 87 6.37 7.28 -15.21
CA ASP A 87 6.11 8.73 -15.18
C ASP A 87 5.01 9.19 -16.15
N ARG A 88 4.67 8.39 -17.16
CA ARG A 88 3.65 8.70 -18.18
C ARG A 88 2.35 7.91 -18.03
N ALA A 89 2.33 6.93 -17.14
CA ALA A 89 1.21 6.05 -16.89
C ALA A 89 1.29 5.54 -15.45
N TRP A 90 0.72 6.31 -14.52
CA TRP A 90 0.66 5.94 -13.11
C TRP A 90 -0.66 5.27 -12.81
N PHE A 91 -0.65 4.03 -12.33
CA PHE A 91 -1.87 3.27 -12.18
C PHE A 91 -2.56 3.52 -10.84
N TYR A 92 -3.89 3.39 -10.83
CA TYR A 92 -4.69 3.19 -9.64
C TYR A 92 -5.55 1.94 -9.82
N GLU A 93 -5.79 1.24 -8.72
CA GLU A 93 -6.73 0.12 -8.69
C GLU A 93 -8.13 0.64 -8.37
N SER A 94 -9.16 -0.05 -8.84
CA SER A 94 -10.55 0.26 -8.45
C SER A 94 -11.17 -0.90 -7.72
N TYR A 95 -11.88 -0.61 -6.63
CA TYR A 95 -12.54 -1.61 -5.80
C TYR A 95 -13.99 -1.21 -5.52
N ASP A 96 -14.89 -2.18 -5.61
CA ASP A 96 -16.24 -2.06 -5.09
C ASP A 96 -16.25 -2.59 -3.64
N LEU A 97 -16.54 -1.70 -2.70
CA LEU A 97 -16.58 -1.98 -1.26
C LEU A 97 -18.03 -2.08 -0.80
N SER A 98 -18.46 -3.27 -0.40
CA SER A 98 -19.74 -3.48 0.28
C SER A 98 -19.58 -3.25 1.78
N LEU A 99 -20.13 -2.14 2.28
CA LEU A 99 -20.06 -1.70 3.68
C LEU A 99 -21.45 -1.72 4.32
N SER A 100 -21.49 -2.05 5.61
CA SER A 100 -22.70 -1.97 6.44
C SER A 100 -22.94 -0.54 6.94
N SER A 101 -24.11 -0.26 7.50
CA SER A 101 -24.27 0.94 8.32
C SER A 101 -23.44 0.82 9.61
N GLY A 102 -22.81 1.90 10.04
CA GLY A 102 -22.04 1.98 11.28
C GLY A 102 -20.60 2.44 11.07
N ALA A 103 -19.78 2.22 12.09
CA ALA A 103 -18.38 2.64 12.11
C ALA A 103 -17.52 1.72 11.23
N HIS A 104 -16.64 2.35 10.44
CA HIS A 104 -15.67 1.69 9.59
C HIS A 104 -14.29 2.32 9.76
N THR A 105 -13.25 1.49 9.60
CA THR A 105 -11.86 1.95 9.58
C THR A 105 -11.17 1.46 8.31
N PHE A 106 -10.65 2.41 7.55
CA PHE A 106 -9.80 2.15 6.40
C PHE A 106 -8.34 2.38 6.79
N VAL A 107 -7.45 1.47 6.37
CA VAL A 107 -6.01 1.62 6.54
C VAL A 107 -5.29 1.29 5.24
N ALA A 108 -4.31 2.10 4.84
CA ALA A 108 -3.36 1.76 3.80
C ALA A 108 -1.94 1.79 4.36
N LEU A 109 -1.24 0.67 4.29
CA LEU A 109 0.21 0.66 4.49
C LEU A 109 0.87 0.97 3.15
N VAL A 110 1.76 1.96 3.10
CA VAL A 110 2.41 2.43 1.88
C VAL A 110 3.92 2.31 2.02
N TRP A 111 4.54 1.56 1.12
CA TRP A 111 6.00 1.41 1.02
C TRP A 111 6.56 2.47 0.08
N GLN A 112 7.62 3.14 0.53
CA GLN A 112 8.45 4.02 -0.29
C GLN A 112 9.90 3.58 -0.14
N LEU A 113 10.42 2.86 -1.14
CA LEU A 113 11.75 2.25 -1.04
C LEU A 113 12.88 3.16 -1.55
N GLY A 114 12.55 4.22 -2.29
CA GLY A 114 13.52 5.20 -2.76
C GLY A 114 14.62 4.58 -3.62
N GLU A 115 15.88 4.89 -3.32
CA GLU A 115 17.03 4.43 -4.12
C GLU A 115 17.22 2.91 -4.11
N ILE A 116 16.62 2.21 -3.13
CA ILE A 116 16.66 0.75 -3.03
C ILE A 116 15.37 0.09 -3.54
N ALA A 117 14.53 0.80 -4.30
CA ALA A 117 13.37 0.21 -4.95
C ALA A 117 13.76 -0.77 -6.08
N PRO A 118 13.01 -1.87 -6.30
CA PRO A 118 13.26 -2.80 -7.40
C PRO A 118 13.42 -2.09 -8.75
N ARG A 119 14.22 -2.63 -9.68
CA ARG A 119 14.45 -2.00 -11.00
C ARG A 119 13.19 -1.71 -11.82
N ALA A 120 12.17 -2.54 -11.68
CA ALA A 120 10.89 -2.37 -12.38
C ALA A 120 9.94 -1.41 -11.66
N GLN A 121 10.31 -0.92 -10.49
CA GLN A 121 9.56 0.02 -9.67
C GLN A 121 10.15 1.41 -9.87
N VAL A 122 9.28 2.35 -10.21
CA VAL A 122 9.60 3.76 -10.27
C VAL A 122 8.91 4.44 -9.09
N GLY A 123 9.52 5.49 -8.57
CA GLY A 123 8.93 6.44 -7.65
C GLY A 123 9.16 7.86 -8.16
N LEU A 124 8.21 8.76 -7.93
CA LEU A 124 8.24 10.15 -8.42
C LEU A 124 8.09 11.14 -7.27
N ALA A 125 6.95 11.10 -6.60
CA ALA A 125 6.62 11.92 -5.45
C ALA A 125 5.76 11.08 -4.51
N GLY A 126 6.41 10.45 -3.53
CA GLY A 126 5.75 9.50 -2.62
C GLY A 126 4.45 10.01 -2.00
N GLY A 127 3.54 9.08 -1.69
CA GLY A 127 2.28 9.39 -1.02
C GLY A 127 1.17 8.36 -1.27
N PHE A 128 0.01 8.62 -0.68
CA PHE A 128 -1.19 7.79 -0.80
C PHE A 128 -2.34 8.56 -1.46
N LEU A 129 -3.14 7.86 -2.27
CA LEU A 129 -4.33 8.40 -2.92
C LEU A 129 -5.50 7.42 -2.74
N LEU A 130 -6.63 7.93 -2.28
CA LEU A 130 -7.92 7.25 -2.37
C LEU A 130 -8.97 8.26 -2.83
N GLU A 131 -9.69 7.95 -3.90
CA GLU A 131 -10.84 8.73 -4.35
C GLU A 131 -12.08 7.84 -4.40
N ALA A 132 -13.15 8.24 -3.69
CA ALA A 132 -14.44 7.57 -3.78
C ALA A 132 -15.35 8.25 -4.82
N GLU A 133 -16.11 7.44 -5.55
CA GLU A 133 -17.10 7.94 -6.51
C GLU A 133 -18.37 8.48 -5.81
N GLY A 134 -19.09 9.36 -6.53
CA GLY A 134 -20.42 9.80 -6.14
C GLY A 134 -20.47 10.63 -4.85
N GLU A 135 -21.52 10.43 -4.07
CA GLU A 135 -21.80 11.20 -2.86
C GLU A 135 -20.83 10.90 -1.70
N HIS A 136 -20.15 9.76 -1.74
CA HIS A 136 -19.20 9.34 -0.70
C HIS A 136 -17.82 9.99 -0.85
N GLY A 137 -17.55 10.70 -1.95
CA GLY A 137 -16.26 11.38 -2.17
C GLY A 137 -15.89 12.32 -1.03
N ALA A 138 -16.85 13.09 -0.50
CA ALA A 138 -16.58 14.00 0.62
C ALA A 138 -16.16 13.25 1.90
N LEU A 139 -16.75 12.08 2.14
CA LEU A 139 -16.55 11.27 3.34
C LEU A 139 -15.24 10.47 3.32
N LEU A 140 -14.81 10.01 2.13
CA LEU A 140 -13.76 9.00 2.01
C LEU A 140 -12.50 9.48 1.28
N SER A 141 -12.62 10.38 0.31
CA SER A 141 -11.49 10.74 -0.55
C SER A 141 -10.38 11.47 0.23
N THR A 142 -9.13 11.20 -0.13
CA THR A 142 -7.95 11.86 0.45
C THR A 142 -7.93 13.38 0.24
N ARG A 143 -8.62 13.89 -0.79
CA ARG A 143 -8.78 15.34 -1.01
C ARG A 143 -9.71 16.07 -0.03
N SER A 144 -10.49 15.36 0.78
CA SER A 144 -11.55 15.96 1.62
C SER A 144 -11.70 15.36 3.00
N ALA A 145 -11.49 14.05 3.15
CA ALA A 145 -11.65 13.36 4.42
C ALA A 145 -10.46 13.59 5.35
N GLU A 146 -10.69 13.45 6.66
CA GLU A 146 -9.67 13.67 7.71
C GLU A 146 -8.78 12.42 7.90
N TRP A 147 -8.02 12.08 6.86
CA TRP A 147 -7.01 11.03 6.94
C TRP A 147 -5.90 11.40 7.92
N MET A 148 -5.39 10.42 8.63
CA MET A 148 -4.24 10.51 9.53
C MET A 148 -3.15 9.55 9.05
N CYS A 149 -1.89 9.76 9.47
CA CYS A 149 -0.80 8.85 9.16
C CYS A 149 0.03 8.47 10.39
N ASN A 150 0.74 7.37 10.31
CA ASN A 150 1.72 6.95 11.31
C ASN A 150 2.89 6.22 10.65
N ALA A 151 4.08 6.33 11.22
CA ALA A 151 5.22 5.52 10.79
C ALA A 151 4.98 4.06 11.18
N VAL A 152 5.44 3.11 10.35
CA VAL A 152 5.38 1.69 10.68
C VAL A 152 6.75 1.25 11.19
N ASP A 153 6.88 1.21 12.50
CA ASP A 153 8.10 0.78 13.18
C ASP A 153 8.38 -0.73 12.99
N GLY A 154 9.59 -1.15 13.34
CA GLY A 154 10.01 -2.55 13.29
C GLY A 154 10.24 -3.09 11.87
N LEU A 155 10.26 -2.24 10.84
CA LEU A 155 10.62 -2.62 9.47
C LEU A 155 11.97 -2.03 9.09
N THR A 156 12.87 -2.88 8.58
CA THR A 156 14.15 -2.45 7.99
C THR A 156 14.33 -3.06 6.61
N PHE A 157 15.13 -2.40 5.77
CA PHE A 157 15.38 -2.82 4.41
C PHE A 157 16.87 -2.84 4.10
N ASP A 158 17.34 -3.96 3.58
CA ASP A 158 18.76 -4.19 3.29
C ASP A 158 18.97 -4.68 1.85
N MET A 159 20.09 -4.27 1.27
CA MET A 159 20.53 -4.81 -0.02
C MET A 159 21.10 -6.21 0.17
N PRO A 160 20.82 -7.17 -0.74
CA PRO A 160 21.50 -8.46 -0.74
C PRO A 160 23.02 -8.28 -0.83
N ALA A 161 23.77 -9.04 -0.03
CA ALA A 161 25.22 -8.90 0.07
C ALA A 161 25.98 -9.71 -0.99
N GLY A 162 27.20 -9.27 -1.32
CA GLY A 162 28.15 -10.01 -2.15
C GLY A 162 27.62 -10.30 -3.57
N THR A 163 27.83 -11.51 -4.06
CA THR A 163 27.40 -11.93 -5.41
C THR A 163 25.88 -11.97 -5.58
N ARG A 164 25.12 -11.98 -4.48
CA ARG A 164 23.65 -11.96 -4.48
C ARG A 164 23.07 -10.57 -4.71
N HIS A 165 23.90 -9.52 -4.68
CA HIS A 165 23.47 -8.13 -4.88
C HIS A 165 22.61 -7.95 -6.14
N VAL A 166 22.84 -8.76 -7.18
CA VAL A 166 22.01 -8.74 -8.38
C VAL A 166 20.53 -9.02 -8.09
N ALA A 167 20.18 -9.87 -7.12
CA ALA A 167 18.81 -10.26 -6.80
C ALA A 167 17.89 -9.08 -6.38
N TRP A 168 18.49 -7.96 -5.98
CA TRP A 168 17.77 -6.72 -5.66
C TRP A 168 16.86 -6.21 -6.79
N PHE A 169 17.09 -6.59 -8.05
CA PHE A 169 16.17 -6.21 -9.13
C PHE A 169 14.72 -6.67 -8.88
N VAL A 170 14.50 -7.64 -7.98
CA VAL A 170 13.16 -8.10 -7.54
C VAL A 170 12.63 -7.25 -6.40
N GLU A 171 13.37 -7.12 -5.30
CA GLU A 171 13.10 -6.31 -4.11
C GLU A 171 14.29 -6.31 -3.13
N PRO A 172 14.42 -5.30 -2.25
CA PRO A 172 15.32 -5.37 -1.11
C PRO A 172 14.84 -6.41 -0.09
N ILE A 173 15.73 -6.83 0.80
CA ILE A 173 15.38 -7.72 1.91
C ILE A 173 14.64 -6.88 2.95
N GLN A 174 13.38 -7.22 3.23
CA GLN A 174 12.65 -6.64 4.35
C GLN A 174 12.82 -7.52 5.59
N THR A 175 13.25 -6.92 6.70
CA THR A 175 13.24 -7.55 8.02
C THR A 175 12.13 -6.93 8.86
N THR A 176 11.37 -7.78 9.55
CA THR A 176 10.34 -7.34 10.50
C THR A 176 10.73 -7.77 11.91
N ASP A 177 11.04 -6.79 12.76
CA ASP A 177 11.15 -6.98 14.20
C ASP A 177 9.75 -6.99 14.82
N GLY A 178 9.24 -8.20 15.08
CA GLY A 178 7.92 -8.38 15.68
C GLY A 178 7.77 -7.80 17.09
N SER A 179 8.85 -7.46 17.80
CA SER A 179 8.76 -6.80 19.11
C SER A 179 8.47 -5.29 19.00
N SER A 180 8.88 -4.69 17.88
CA SER A 180 8.74 -3.26 17.61
C SER A 180 7.61 -2.96 16.61
N TYR A 181 7.19 -3.96 15.83
CA TYR A 181 6.10 -3.80 14.86
C TYR A 181 4.78 -3.40 15.55
N PRO A 182 4.06 -2.39 15.05
CA PRO A 182 2.81 -1.91 15.65
C PRO A 182 1.63 -2.83 15.33
N TRP A 183 1.56 -4.00 15.99
CA TRP A 183 0.46 -4.96 15.79
C TRP A 183 -0.91 -4.31 16.01
N GLY A 184 -1.84 -4.51 15.07
CA GLY A 184 -3.16 -3.87 15.06
C GLY A 184 -3.22 -2.60 14.21
N ILE A 185 -2.09 -2.12 13.66
CA ILE A 185 -2.07 -0.99 12.73
C ILE A 185 -2.98 -1.20 11.52
N GLU A 186 -3.18 -2.45 11.07
CA GLU A 186 -4.11 -2.81 9.99
C GLU A 186 -5.59 -2.57 10.34
N ARG A 187 -5.91 -2.51 11.64
CA ARG A 187 -7.22 -2.12 12.20
C ARG A 187 -7.27 -0.63 12.58
N GLY A 188 -6.19 0.11 12.33
CA GLY A 188 -6.06 1.51 12.71
C GLY A 188 -5.86 1.70 14.22
N GLU A 189 -5.43 0.66 14.93
CA GLU A 189 -5.15 0.70 16.37
C GLU A 189 -3.79 1.37 16.64
N GLY A 190 -3.46 1.52 17.92
CA GLY A 190 -2.22 2.15 18.36
C GLY A 190 -2.26 3.67 18.43
N ASP A 191 -1.25 4.22 19.09
CA ASP A 191 -1.06 5.66 19.27
C ASP A 191 -0.12 6.24 18.21
N GLY A 192 0.07 7.56 18.20
CA GLY A 192 1.05 8.22 17.32
C GLY A 192 0.53 8.65 15.96
N TRP A 193 -0.78 8.50 15.69
CA TRP A 193 -1.42 9.00 14.48
C TRP A 193 -1.34 10.53 14.39
N GLN A 194 -0.78 11.03 13.29
CA GLN A 194 -0.53 12.43 13.00
C GLN A 194 -1.35 12.89 11.78
N LYS A 195 -1.47 14.21 11.62
CA LYS A 195 -2.13 14.79 10.46
C LYS A 195 -1.30 14.59 9.19
N VAL A 196 -1.98 14.59 8.05
CA VAL A 196 -1.37 14.53 6.73
C VAL A 196 -1.42 15.89 6.05
N ASN A 197 -0.45 16.14 5.18
CA ASN A 197 -0.50 17.20 4.19
C ASN A 197 -1.11 16.69 2.89
N ALA A 198 -1.89 17.53 2.22
CA ALA A 198 -2.43 17.25 0.90
C ALA A 198 -1.58 17.90 -0.20
N ARG A 199 -1.07 17.10 -1.13
CA ARG A 199 -0.41 17.51 -2.37
C ARG A 199 -1.38 17.36 -3.54
N ARG A 200 -1.81 18.50 -4.09
CA ARG A 200 -2.58 18.55 -5.34
C ARG A 200 -1.63 18.73 -6.49
N GLU A 201 -1.71 17.81 -7.43
CA GLU A 201 -0.69 17.64 -8.47
C GLU A 201 -1.03 18.32 -9.79
N ASP A 202 -2.30 18.65 -9.97
CA ASP A 202 -2.85 19.11 -11.22
C ASP A 202 -3.01 20.65 -11.25
N VAL A 203 -1.97 21.34 -10.76
CA VAL A 203 -1.87 22.79 -10.82
C VAL A 203 -1.90 23.24 -12.29
N ALA A 204 -2.85 24.12 -12.62
CA ALA A 204 -2.99 24.65 -13.97
C ALA A 204 -1.84 25.63 -14.28
N PHE A 205 -1.05 25.32 -15.30
CA PHE A 205 -0.08 26.24 -15.88
C PHE A 205 -0.68 26.94 -17.12
N PRO A 206 -0.12 28.07 -17.57
CA PRO A 206 -0.56 28.75 -18.80
C PRO A 206 -0.63 27.87 -20.06
N PHE A 207 0.03 26.70 -20.05
CA PHE A 207 0.09 25.75 -21.17
C PHE A 207 -0.49 24.37 -20.86
N GLY A 208 -1.24 24.22 -19.76
CA GLY A 208 -1.92 22.97 -19.41
C GLY A 208 -1.66 22.47 -17.98
N ILE A 209 -2.17 21.27 -17.70
CA ILE A 209 -2.00 20.58 -16.40
C ILE A 209 -0.87 19.57 -16.55
N ASN A 210 0.13 19.64 -15.66
CA ASN A 210 1.26 18.71 -15.62
C ASN A 210 1.33 18.04 -14.24
N ALA A 211 0.51 17.00 -14.05
CA ALA A 211 0.56 16.22 -12.81
C ALA A 211 1.84 15.35 -12.77
N PRO A 212 2.57 15.30 -11.64
CA PRO A 212 3.61 14.31 -11.40
C PRO A 212 3.13 12.87 -11.69
N HIS A 213 1.94 12.50 -11.21
CA HIS A 213 1.33 11.21 -11.51
C HIS A 213 0.25 11.35 -12.60
N ALA A 214 0.56 10.91 -13.82
CA ALA A 214 -0.43 10.76 -14.88
C ALA A 214 -1.34 9.55 -14.61
N LEU A 215 -2.35 9.73 -13.74
CA LEU A 215 -3.25 8.69 -13.27
C LEU A 215 -4.01 7.97 -14.40
N ARG A 216 -4.01 6.63 -14.36
CA ARG A 216 -4.72 5.73 -15.27
C ARG A 216 -5.32 4.55 -14.51
N PRO A 217 -6.48 4.03 -14.93
CA PRO A 217 -7.01 2.79 -14.35
C PRO A 217 -6.07 1.62 -14.65
N ALA A 218 -5.84 0.77 -13.66
CA ALA A 218 -5.10 -0.47 -13.82
C ALA A 218 -5.82 -1.41 -14.80
N MET A 219 -5.03 -2.23 -15.50
CA MET A 219 -5.53 -3.10 -16.59
C MET A 219 -5.48 -4.58 -16.22
N LEU A 220 -4.69 -4.93 -15.20
CA LEU A 220 -4.51 -6.32 -14.79
C LEU A 220 -5.55 -6.76 -13.76
N PRO A 221 -6.02 -8.03 -13.79
CA PRO A 221 -6.89 -8.56 -12.76
C PRO A 221 -6.20 -8.62 -11.38
N GLU A 222 -6.96 -8.96 -10.36
CA GLU A 222 -6.43 -9.11 -9.01
C GLU A 222 -5.42 -10.26 -8.95
N GLN A 223 -4.33 -10.07 -8.21
CA GLN A 223 -3.38 -11.14 -7.94
C GLN A 223 -4.01 -12.17 -7.01
N LEU A 224 -3.87 -13.45 -7.33
CA LEU A 224 -4.35 -14.53 -6.46
C LEU A 224 -3.58 -14.53 -5.14
N ALA A 225 -4.28 -14.32 -4.04
CA ALA A 225 -3.78 -14.53 -2.69
C ALA A 225 -4.66 -15.59 -2.00
N ARG A 226 -4.06 -16.72 -1.65
CA ARG A 226 -4.75 -17.77 -0.90
C ARG A 226 -3.76 -18.43 0.08
N PRO A 227 -4.19 -18.71 1.32
CA PRO A 227 -3.42 -19.57 2.21
C PRO A 227 -3.15 -20.92 1.53
N TYR A 228 -1.95 -21.46 1.74
CA TYR A 228 -1.57 -22.78 1.26
C TYR A 228 -1.15 -23.65 2.44
N GLN A 229 -1.85 -24.77 2.61
CA GLN A 229 -1.56 -25.79 3.61
C GLN A 229 -1.10 -27.05 2.85
N GLY A 230 0.19 -27.35 2.97
CA GLY A 230 0.82 -28.46 2.24
C GLY A 230 2.33 -28.45 2.35
N GLY A 231 2.86 -27.71 3.33
CA GLY A 231 4.28 -27.71 3.65
C GLY A 231 4.67 -29.04 4.30
N ARG A 232 5.89 -29.49 4.01
CA ARG A 232 6.50 -30.64 4.68
C ARG A 232 7.78 -30.19 5.34
N VAL A 233 7.93 -30.48 6.63
CA VAL A 233 9.19 -30.27 7.35
C VAL A 233 10.24 -31.22 6.78
N ARG A 234 11.32 -30.66 6.21
CA ARG A 234 12.40 -31.44 5.56
C ARG A 234 13.63 -31.56 6.42
N PHE A 235 13.87 -30.60 7.30
CA PHE A 235 15.07 -30.49 8.10
C PHE A 235 14.74 -29.67 9.35
N VAL A 236 15.30 -30.07 10.48
CA VAL A 236 15.24 -29.36 11.76
C VAL A 236 16.64 -29.44 12.35
N SER A 237 17.16 -28.32 12.85
CA SER A 237 18.41 -28.25 13.61
C SER A 237 18.22 -27.34 14.82
N ALA A 238 19.10 -27.44 15.81
CA ALA A 238 19.07 -26.57 16.99
C ALA A 238 19.67 -25.18 16.71
N THR A 239 20.52 -25.06 15.70
CA THR A 239 21.28 -23.84 15.40
C THR A 239 20.41 -22.82 14.68
N ALA A 240 20.42 -21.59 15.17
CA ALA A 240 19.87 -20.44 14.44
C ALA A 240 20.72 -20.13 13.20
N TRP A 241 20.18 -19.34 12.27
CA TRP A 241 20.92 -18.94 11.07
C TRP A 241 21.97 -17.87 11.42
N ASP A 242 23.24 -18.14 11.13
CA ASP A 242 24.33 -17.17 11.31
C ASP A 242 24.34 -16.09 10.19
N ASP A 243 24.01 -16.48 8.95
CA ASP A 243 23.76 -15.58 7.81
C ASP A 243 22.30 -15.73 7.36
N PRO A 244 21.43 -14.71 7.56
CA PRO A 244 20.03 -14.78 7.15
C PRO A 244 19.85 -14.84 5.62
N GLN A 245 20.90 -14.55 4.83
CA GLN A 245 20.89 -14.63 3.37
C GLN A 245 21.51 -15.92 2.83
N LEU A 246 22.14 -16.75 3.68
CA LEU A 246 22.72 -18.04 3.29
C LEU A 246 22.56 -19.05 4.43
N ILE A 247 21.52 -19.87 4.31
CA ILE A 247 21.26 -20.96 5.25
C ILE A 247 21.97 -22.21 4.74
N VAL A 248 23.04 -22.60 5.42
CA VAL A 248 23.72 -23.89 5.17
C VAL A 248 22.95 -24.99 5.87
N VAL A 249 22.56 -26.02 5.11
CA VAL A 249 21.89 -27.21 5.65
C VAL A 249 22.90 -28.36 5.65
N ASP A 250 23.51 -28.60 6.81
CA ASP A 250 24.36 -29.77 7.02
C ASP A 250 23.51 -30.95 7.50
N ALA A 251 23.60 -32.08 6.82
CA ALA A 251 22.89 -33.30 7.21
C ALA A 251 23.33 -33.81 8.60
N GLY A 252 24.54 -33.49 9.06
CA GLY A 252 25.05 -33.84 10.38
C GLY A 252 24.31 -33.16 11.53
N ASP A 253 23.69 -31.99 11.28
CA ASP A 253 22.99 -31.20 12.30
C ASP A 253 21.49 -31.54 12.41
N ALA A 254 21.04 -32.57 11.68
CA ALA A 254 19.63 -32.94 11.63
C ALA A 254 19.11 -33.48 12.98
N LEU A 255 17.94 -33.01 13.37
CA LEU A 255 17.15 -33.49 14.52
C LEU A 255 15.90 -34.24 14.03
N PRO A 256 16.03 -35.49 13.52
CA PRO A 256 14.91 -36.22 12.94
C PRO A 256 13.77 -36.51 13.93
N GLY A 257 14.07 -36.58 15.23
CA GLY A 257 13.06 -36.75 16.29
C GLY A 257 12.11 -35.55 16.45
N GLU A 258 12.55 -34.36 16.08
CA GLU A 258 11.76 -33.12 16.20
C GLU A 258 10.82 -32.90 15.00
N VAL A 259 11.11 -33.55 13.87
CA VAL A 259 10.39 -33.33 12.59
C VAL A 259 8.88 -33.49 12.74
N ALA A 260 8.42 -34.52 13.47
CA ALA A 260 7.00 -34.77 13.65
C ALA A 260 6.30 -33.67 14.46
N GLY A 261 6.96 -33.10 15.47
CA GLY A 261 6.43 -32.01 16.27
C GLY A 261 6.24 -30.74 15.45
N TRP A 262 7.27 -30.35 14.69
CA TRP A 262 7.19 -29.21 13.78
C TRP A 262 6.18 -29.42 12.65
N GLN A 263 6.06 -30.65 12.13
CA GLN A 263 5.10 -30.96 11.07
C GLN A 263 3.64 -30.78 11.53
N ALA A 264 3.36 -30.96 12.82
CA ALA A 264 2.03 -30.77 13.39
C ALA A 264 1.61 -29.28 13.53
N LEU A 265 2.55 -28.35 13.35
CA LEU A 265 2.30 -26.90 13.40
C LEU A 265 2.01 -26.28 12.02
N LEU A 266 2.21 -27.05 10.92
CA LEU A 266 1.94 -26.64 9.54
C LEU A 266 0.51 -27.00 9.12
#